data_AF-A0A0M1JC10-F1
#
_entry.id   AF-A0A0M1JC10-F1
#
_cell.length_a   1.000
_cell.length_b   1.000
_cell.length_c   1.000
_cell.angle_alpha   90.00
_cell.angle_beta   90.00
_cell.angle_gamma   90.00
#
_symmetry.space_group_name_H-M   'P 1'
#
loop_
_entity.id
_entity.type
_entity.pdbx_description
1 polymer ?
#
loop_
_entity_poly.entity_id
_entity_poly.type
_entity_poly.pdbx_seq_one_letter_code
_entity_poly.pdbx_strand_id
1 'polypeptide(L)'
;MNMSRREFVRILSLAGIAGIVPTNLLAAGASAYAAPKFGSLRLLHITDTHAQLNPIYFREPSMNLGIGPAAGKIPHLVGKKLLQHFNIQPNTKEAYAFSYLDFAKAATVYGTVGGFAHLKTLIEQMRTEAGPGNSLLLDGGDTWQGSGTAYWTRGQDMVQACNLLGVDIMTGHWEFTYNDTEVIRNIQNFKGEFVAHNIQVRDEALFDYRLEDFRDFNPDTGRAFKPYTIREVAGAKIAIIGQAFPYTPIANPQRFIP
;
A
#
# COMPACT_ATOMS: atom_id res chain seq x y z
N MET A 1 37.64 -13.03 11.70
CA MET A 1 37.65 -14.25 10.86
C MET A 1 37.07 -13.89 9.50
N ASN A 2 37.89 -13.91 8.45
CA ASN A 2 37.41 -13.70 7.07
C ASN A 2 37.03 -15.06 6.49
N MET A 3 35.74 -15.34 6.38
CA MET A 3 35.21 -16.52 5.73
C MET A 3 35.08 -16.26 4.22
N SER A 4 35.61 -17.15 3.39
CA SER A 4 35.49 -17.03 1.94
C SER A 4 34.08 -17.39 1.46
N ARG A 5 33.65 -16.83 0.30
CA ARG A 5 32.36 -17.17 -0.33
C ARG A 5 32.17 -18.68 -0.53
N ARG A 6 33.25 -19.41 -0.82
CA ARG A 6 33.23 -20.86 -1.04
C ARG A 6 33.00 -21.63 0.26
N GLU A 7 33.61 -21.18 1.35
CA GLU A 7 33.39 -21.77 2.69
C GLU A 7 31.97 -21.50 3.18
N PHE A 8 31.46 -20.29 2.96
CA PHE A 8 30.07 -19.96 3.29
C PHE A 8 29.06 -20.87 2.56
N VAL A 9 29.21 -21.07 1.26
CA VAL A 9 28.32 -21.95 0.47
C VAL A 9 28.44 -23.41 0.92
N ARG A 10 29.64 -23.90 1.24
CA ARG A 10 29.84 -25.27 1.74
C ARG A 10 29.18 -25.48 3.10
N ILE A 11 29.33 -24.53 4.02
CA ILE A 11 28.70 -24.58 5.35
C ILE A 11 27.18 -24.56 5.21
N LEU A 12 26.63 -23.70 4.36
CA LEU A 12 25.19 -23.66 4.07
C LEU A 12 24.66 -24.97 3.48
N SER A 13 25.42 -25.56 2.55
CA SER A 13 25.05 -26.83 1.91
C SER A 13 25.03 -27.98 2.93
N LEU A 14 26.05 -28.05 3.79
CA LEU A 14 26.15 -29.05 4.87
C LEU A 14 25.05 -28.84 5.93
N ALA A 15 24.77 -27.59 6.31
CA ALA A 15 23.67 -27.27 7.22
C ALA A 15 22.30 -27.64 6.63
N GLY A 16 22.13 -27.50 5.31
CA GLY A 16 20.91 -27.88 4.58
C GLY A 16 20.68 -29.40 4.60
N ILE A 17 21.74 -30.18 4.35
CA ILE A 17 21.69 -31.65 4.42
C ILE A 17 21.42 -32.13 5.85
N ALA A 18 21.99 -31.45 6.85
CA ALA A 18 21.81 -31.80 8.26
C ALA A 18 20.44 -31.38 8.85
N GLY A 19 19.58 -30.72 8.08
CA GLY A 19 18.29 -30.22 8.56
C GLY A 19 18.40 -29.09 9.60
N ILE A 20 19.58 -28.47 9.71
CA ILE A 20 19.88 -27.37 10.65
C ILE A 20 19.56 -26.00 10.01
N VAL A 21 19.25 -25.98 8.71
CA VAL A 21 18.79 -24.77 8.02
C VAL A 21 17.42 -24.35 8.57
N PRO A 22 17.27 -23.10 9.04
CA PRO A 22 15.98 -22.54 9.40
C PRO A 22 14.95 -22.81 8.30
N THR A 23 13.77 -23.30 8.66
CA THR A 23 12.66 -23.57 7.71
C THR A 23 12.32 -22.36 6.82
N ASN A 24 12.66 -21.15 7.27
CA ASN A 24 12.51 -19.90 6.51
C ASN A 24 13.40 -19.81 5.25
N LEU A 25 14.54 -20.53 5.21
CA LEU A 25 15.41 -20.61 4.03
C LEU A 25 14.92 -21.66 3.01
N LEU A 26 14.15 -22.66 3.45
CA LEU A 26 13.52 -23.67 2.58
C LEU A 26 12.27 -23.14 1.86
N ALA A 27 11.79 -21.95 2.22
CA ALA A 27 10.69 -21.27 1.52
C ALA A 27 11.13 -20.65 0.17
N ALA A 28 12.39 -20.82 -0.24
CA ALA A 28 12.90 -20.45 -1.56
C ALA A 28 12.44 -21.42 -2.67
N GLY A 29 11.12 -21.60 -2.79
CA GLY A 29 10.52 -22.07 -4.03
C GLY A 29 10.62 -20.99 -5.13
N ALA A 30 10.14 -21.29 -6.34
CA ALA A 30 10.01 -20.29 -7.41
C ALA A 30 9.38 -19.01 -6.82
N SER A 31 10.05 -17.87 -7.01
CA SER A 31 9.63 -16.60 -6.41
C SER A 31 8.18 -16.33 -6.77
N ALA A 32 7.32 -16.15 -5.75
CA ALA A 32 5.91 -15.75 -5.96
C ALA A 32 5.80 -14.45 -6.78
N TYR A 33 6.89 -13.70 -6.81
CA TYR A 33 7.01 -12.38 -7.39
C TYR A 33 7.67 -12.38 -8.77
N ALA A 34 8.09 -13.55 -9.28
CA ALA A 34 8.60 -13.69 -10.64
C ALA A 34 7.43 -13.67 -11.65
N ALA A 35 6.86 -12.48 -11.87
CA ALA A 35 5.82 -12.30 -12.86
C ALA A 35 6.45 -12.18 -14.27
N PRO A 36 5.94 -12.91 -15.29
CA PRO A 36 6.43 -12.75 -16.65
C PRO A 36 6.23 -11.30 -17.11
N LYS A 37 7.15 -10.82 -17.96
CA LYS A 37 6.98 -9.50 -18.57
C LYS A 37 5.75 -9.53 -19.48
N PHE A 38 4.83 -8.60 -19.24
CA PHE A 38 3.59 -8.45 -20.00
C PHE A 38 3.27 -6.97 -20.15
N GLY A 39 2.86 -6.56 -21.36
CA GLY A 39 2.57 -5.16 -21.69
C GLY A 39 3.80 -4.24 -21.75
N SER A 40 3.54 -2.96 -21.95
CA SER A 40 4.56 -1.89 -22.03
C SER A 40 4.76 -1.14 -20.70
N LEU A 41 3.77 -1.16 -19.82
CA LEU A 41 3.71 -0.43 -18.55
C LEU A 41 3.40 -1.40 -17.41
N ARG A 42 4.03 -1.20 -16.25
CA ARG A 42 3.70 -1.88 -15.00
C ARG A 42 3.14 -0.90 -13.96
N LEU A 43 1.86 -1.05 -13.62
CA LEU A 43 1.26 -0.36 -12.47
C LEU A 43 1.45 -1.21 -11.23
N LEU A 44 2.20 -0.69 -10.27
CA LEU A 44 2.33 -1.23 -8.93
C LEU A 44 1.35 -0.50 -8.02
N HIS A 45 0.67 -1.21 -7.15
CA HIS A 45 -0.33 -0.64 -6.27
C HIS A 45 -0.20 -1.17 -4.85
N ILE A 46 -0.22 -0.25 -3.89
CA ILE A 46 -0.40 -0.53 -2.46
C ILE A 46 -1.58 0.31 -1.96
N THR A 47 -2.18 -0.06 -0.84
CA THR A 47 -3.28 0.69 -0.20
C THR A 47 -3.42 0.22 1.23
N ASP A 48 -4.04 1.05 2.08
CA ASP A 48 -4.46 0.67 3.44
C ASP A 48 -3.29 0.14 4.28
N THR A 49 -2.10 0.74 4.13
CA THR A 49 -0.93 0.30 4.88
C THR A 49 -1.04 0.67 6.36
N HIS A 50 -1.91 1.62 6.70
CA HIS A 50 -2.22 2.08 8.06
C HIS A 50 -0.97 2.30 8.92
N ALA A 51 0.03 2.96 8.33
CA ALA A 51 1.31 3.25 8.95
C ALA A 51 2.06 2.04 9.53
N GLN A 52 1.80 0.83 9.03
CA GLN A 52 2.52 -0.39 9.38
C GLN A 52 3.88 -0.44 8.69
N LEU A 53 4.83 0.32 9.24
CA LEU A 53 6.19 0.41 8.72
C LEU A 53 6.95 -0.93 8.86
N ASN A 54 6.69 -1.64 9.96
CA ASN A 54 7.29 -2.93 10.29
C ASN A 54 6.38 -4.09 9.87
N PRO A 55 6.95 -5.28 9.60
CA PRO A 55 6.16 -6.48 9.34
C PRO A 55 5.26 -6.85 10.53
N ILE A 56 4.03 -7.28 10.25
CA ILE A 56 3.04 -7.67 11.26
C ILE A 56 2.40 -9.03 10.96
N TYR A 57 1.74 -9.61 11.96
CA TYR A 57 0.79 -10.70 11.72
C TYR A 57 -0.57 -10.09 11.40
N PHE A 58 -1.02 -10.21 10.15
CA PHE A 58 -2.32 -9.71 9.72
C PHE A 58 -3.21 -10.86 9.29
N ARG A 59 -4.36 -11.04 9.96
CA ARG A 59 -5.31 -12.12 9.70
C ARG A 59 -6.57 -11.59 9.05
N GLU A 60 -6.91 -12.14 7.90
CA GLU A 60 -8.18 -11.86 7.21
C GLU A 60 -9.41 -12.15 8.09
N PRO A 61 -10.55 -11.48 7.83
CA PRO A 61 -11.77 -11.68 8.60
C PRO A 61 -12.31 -13.11 8.43
N SER A 62 -12.80 -13.68 9.55
CA SER A 62 -13.51 -14.97 9.52
C SER A 62 -14.97 -14.87 9.12
N MET A 63 -15.52 -13.65 9.10
CA MET A 63 -16.87 -13.35 8.67
C MET A 63 -16.88 -12.03 7.91
N ASN A 64 -17.50 -12.03 6.73
CA ASN A 64 -17.85 -10.82 5.99
C ASN A 64 -19.22 -11.06 5.36
N LEU A 65 -20.24 -10.32 5.80
CA LEU A 65 -21.63 -10.60 5.45
C LEU A 65 -22.09 -9.70 4.30
N GLY A 66 -22.29 -10.30 3.13
CA GLY A 66 -22.99 -9.65 2.02
C GLY A 66 -24.51 -9.86 2.15
N ILE A 67 -25.30 -8.80 2.00
CA ILE A 67 -26.76 -8.84 2.10
C ILE A 67 -27.38 -8.62 0.71
N GLY A 68 -28.51 -9.28 0.45
CA GLY A 68 -29.27 -9.12 -0.79
C GLY A 68 -28.41 -9.41 -2.03
N PRO A 69 -28.30 -8.48 -3.00
CA PRO A 69 -27.50 -8.69 -4.21
C PRO A 69 -26.01 -8.95 -3.98
N ALA A 70 -25.47 -8.64 -2.80
CA ALA A 70 -24.07 -8.84 -2.43
C ALA A 70 -23.81 -10.21 -1.77
N ALA A 71 -24.85 -10.96 -1.44
CA ALA A 71 -24.72 -12.26 -0.77
C ALA A 71 -23.93 -13.25 -1.64
N GLY A 72 -22.87 -13.84 -1.06
CA GLY A 72 -22.04 -14.82 -1.75
C GLY A 72 -21.20 -14.27 -2.91
N LYS A 73 -20.98 -12.96 -2.96
CA LYS A 73 -20.13 -12.30 -3.96
C LYS A 73 -18.89 -11.70 -3.31
N ILE A 74 -17.81 -11.55 -4.08
CA ILE A 74 -16.70 -10.69 -3.67
C ILE A 74 -17.22 -9.25 -3.42
N PRO A 75 -16.72 -8.55 -2.39
CA PRO A 75 -15.65 -8.92 -1.46
C PRO A 75 -16.09 -9.72 -0.21
N HIS A 76 -17.35 -10.20 -0.14
CA HIS A 76 -17.92 -10.89 1.03
C HIS A 76 -17.62 -12.40 1.10
N LEU A 77 -16.77 -12.93 0.23
CA LEU A 77 -16.31 -14.31 0.34
C LEU A 77 -15.17 -14.39 1.35
N VAL A 78 -15.21 -15.39 2.23
CA VAL A 78 -14.15 -15.66 3.23
C VAL A 78 -13.82 -17.14 3.30
N GLY A 79 -12.65 -17.48 3.83
CA GLY A 79 -12.21 -18.84 4.09
C GLY A 79 -12.29 -19.74 2.85
N LYS A 80 -12.88 -20.94 3.00
CA LYS A 80 -12.90 -21.96 1.92
C LYS A 80 -13.58 -21.47 0.65
N LYS A 81 -14.62 -20.64 0.77
CA LYS A 81 -15.34 -20.09 -0.38
C LYS A 81 -14.50 -19.11 -1.18
N LEU A 82 -13.70 -18.28 -0.49
CA LEU A 82 -12.74 -17.39 -1.14
C LEU A 82 -11.67 -18.21 -1.86
N LEU A 83 -11.09 -19.20 -1.17
CA LEU A 83 -10.05 -20.06 -1.76
C LEU A 83 -10.54 -20.78 -3.02
N GLN A 84 -11.77 -21.33 -2.98
CA GLN A 84 -12.38 -21.97 -4.15
C GLN A 84 -12.64 -20.98 -5.30
N HIS A 85 -13.14 -19.78 -5.00
CA HIS A 85 -13.44 -18.77 -6.02
C HIS A 85 -12.20 -18.34 -6.80
N PHE A 86 -11.05 -18.20 -6.12
CA PHE A 86 -9.78 -17.78 -6.73
C PHE A 86 -8.83 -18.95 -7.05
N ASN A 87 -9.29 -20.21 -6.93
CA ASN A 87 -8.48 -21.41 -7.15
C ASN A 87 -7.18 -21.47 -6.31
N ILE A 88 -7.23 -20.94 -5.09
CA ILE A 88 -6.10 -20.96 -4.14
C ILE A 88 -6.12 -22.30 -3.39
N GLN A 89 -5.00 -23.02 -3.44
CA GLN A 89 -4.88 -24.29 -2.71
C GLN A 89 -4.76 -24.04 -1.20
N PRO A 90 -5.48 -24.79 -0.34
CA PRO A 90 -5.32 -24.70 1.11
C PRO A 90 -3.88 -25.00 1.56
N ASN A 91 -3.50 -24.53 2.75
CA ASN A 91 -2.18 -24.75 3.37
C ASN A 91 -0.98 -24.22 2.55
N THR A 92 -1.20 -23.23 1.67
CA THR A 92 -0.16 -22.54 0.90
C THR A 92 0.14 -21.16 1.49
N LYS A 93 1.20 -20.52 1.00
CA LYS A 93 1.54 -19.12 1.35
C LYS A 93 0.43 -18.15 0.89
N GLU A 94 -0.20 -18.41 -0.24
CA GLU A 94 -1.34 -17.63 -0.75
C GLU A 94 -2.56 -17.80 0.14
N ALA A 95 -2.84 -19.02 0.61
CA ALA A 95 -3.93 -19.26 1.55
C ALA A 95 -3.70 -18.57 2.91
N TYR A 96 -2.43 -18.47 3.34
CA TYR A 96 -2.04 -17.70 4.53
C TYR A 96 -2.27 -16.19 4.34
N ALA A 97 -1.95 -15.66 3.16
CA ALA A 97 -2.09 -14.23 2.86
C ALA A 97 -3.56 -13.78 2.69
N PHE A 98 -4.42 -14.62 2.11
CA PHE A 98 -5.78 -14.24 1.69
C PHE A 98 -6.91 -14.87 2.50
N SER A 99 -6.61 -15.62 3.56
CA SER A 99 -7.62 -16.31 4.33
C SER A 99 -7.22 -16.48 5.79
N TYR A 100 -8.24 -16.57 6.64
CA TYR A 100 -8.09 -16.78 8.07
C TYR A 100 -7.83 -18.25 8.46
N LEU A 101 -8.01 -19.17 7.52
CA LEU A 101 -7.89 -20.62 7.74
C LEU A 101 -6.47 -20.99 8.18
N ASP A 102 -6.39 -21.77 9.26
CA ASP A 102 -5.12 -22.27 9.83
C ASP A 102 -4.08 -21.18 10.17
N PHE A 103 -4.52 -19.92 10.34
CA PHE A 103 -3.64 -18.76 10.48
C PHE A 103 -2.57 -18.93 11.56
N ALA A 104 -2.93 -19.41 12.76
CA ALA A 104 -1.97 -19.57 13.85
C ALA A 104 -0.85 -20.58 13.50
N LYS A 105 -1.19 -21.67 12.81
CA LYS A 105 -0.22 -22.66 12.34
C LYS A 105 0.58 -22.13 11.16
N ALA A 106 -0.06 -21.44 10.22
CA ALA A 106 0.61 -20.89 9.06
C ALA A 106 1.56 -19.74 9.44
N ALA A 107 1.22 -18.93 10.44
CA ALA A 107 2.05 -17.85 10.95
C ALA A 107 3.38 -18.34 11.53
N THR A 108 3.43 -19.54 12.13
CA THR A 108 4.71 -20.13 12.60
C THR A 108 5.59 -20.63 11.46
N VAL A 109 5.01 -20.89 10.28
CA VAL A 109 5.72 -21.36 9.09
C VAL A 109 6.17 -20.19 8.20
N TYR A 110 5.29 -19.22 7.96
CA TYR A 110 5.50 -18.14 6.99
C TYR A 110 5.90 -16.80 7.64
N GLY A 111 5.72 -16.64 8.95
CA GLY A 111 6.10 -15.43 9.67
C GLY A 111 5.19 -14.23 9.41
N THR A 112 5.71 -13.04 9.66
CA THR A 112 4.99 -11.77 9.46
C THR A 112 4.92 -11.36 7.99
N VAL A 113 3.92 -10.54 7.65
CA VAL A 113 3.69 -9.98 6.32
C VAL A 113 3.92 -8.47 6.30
N GLY A 114 4.09 -7.91 5.10
CA GLY A 114 4.25 -6.46 4.91
C GLY A 114 5.60 -5.94 5.38
N GLY A 115 5.61 -4.68 5.82
CA GLY A 115 6.81 -3.92 6.17
C GLY A 115 7.43 -3.20 4.98
N PHE A 116 7.70 -1.91 5.14
CA PHE A 116 8.14 -1.03 4.04
C PHE A 116 9.51 -1.41 3.49
N ALA A 117 10.40 -1.99 4.30
CA ALA A 117 11.69 -2.50 3.83
C ALA A 117 11.53 -3.70 2.86
N HIS A 118 10.59 -4.60 3.15
CA HIS A 118 10.27 -5.72 2.25
C HIS A 118 9.61 -5.21 0.97
N LEU A 119 8.64 -4.30 1.10
CA LEU A 119 7.97 -3.68 -0.04
C LEU A 119 8.97 -2.95 -0.94
N LYS A 120 9.93 -2.22 -0.37
CA LYS A 120 10.98 -1.51 -1.12
C LYS A 120 11.77 -2.45 -2.01
N THR A 121 12.23 -3.57 -1.46
CA THR A 121 12.97 -4.60 -2.21
C THR A 121 12.12 -5.17 -3.36
N LEU A 122 10.87 -5.51 -3.06
CA LEU A 122 9.95 -6.08 -4.05
C LEU A 122 9.62 -5.08 -5.18
N ILE A 123 9.33 -3.83 -4.82
CA ILE A 123 9.02 -2.76 -5.76
C ILE A 123 10.23 -2.49 -6.65
N GLU A 124 11.44 -2.39 -6.10
CA GLU A 124 12.65 -2.18 -6.91
C GLU A 124 12.90 -3.33 -7.90
N GLN A 125 12.71 -4.57 -7.45
CA GLN A 125 12.76 -5.73 -8.34
C GLN A 125 11.73 -5.59 -9.48
N MET A 126 10.46 -5.33 -9.15
CA MET A 126 9.38 -5.22 -10.13
C MET A 126 9.56 -4.06 -11.10
N ARG A 127 10.10 -2.92 -10.63
CA ARG A 127 10.45 -1.76 -11.48
C ARG A 127 11.61 -2.09 -12.42
N THR A 128 12.64 -2.76 -11.91
CA THR A 128 13.79 -3.20 -12.72
C THR A 128 13.37 -4.15 -13.84
N GLU A 129 12.51 -5.12 -13.53
CA GLU A 129 11.96 -6.07 -14.50
C GLU A 129 11.08 -5.39 -15.57
N ALA A 130 10.31 -4.36 -15.20
CA ALA A 130 9.51 -3.60 -16.16
C ALA A 130 10.39 -2.80 -17.14
N GLY A 131 11.57 -2.39 -16.66
CA GLY A 131 12.51 -1.53 -17.37
C GLY A 131 12.46 -0.09 -16.85
N PRO A 132 13.60 0.65 -16.88
CA PRO A 132 13.67 2.01 -16.37
C PRO A 132 12.57 2.90 -16.98
N GLY A 133 11.81 3.57 -16.12
CA GLY A 133 10.76 4.50 -16.54
C GLY A 133 9.50 3.84 -17.13
N ASN A 134 9.33 2.52 -17.03
CA ASN A 134 8.14 1.80 -17.53
C ASN A 134 7.19 1.35 -16.42
N SER A 135 7.23 2.00 -15.26
CA SER A 135 6.42 1.63 -14.12
C SER A 135 6.00 2.84 -13.29
N LEU A 136 4.83 2.75 -12.65
CA LEU A 136 4.36 3.70 -11.65
C LEU A 136 3.99 2.93 -10.37
N LEU A 137 4.30 3.51 -9.20
CA LEU A 137 3.80 3.05 -7.91
C LEU A 137 2.67 3.95 -7.43
N LEU A 138 1.48 3.38 -7.33
CA LEU A 138 0.27 4.04 -6.89
C LEU A 138 -0.04 3.63 -5.44
N ASP A 139 -0.45 4.60 -4.63
CA ASP A 139 -0.94 4.37 -3.27
C ASP A 139 -2.42 4.78 -3.16
N GLY A 140 -3.28 3.83 -2.82
CA GLY A 140 -4.73 4.01 -2.70
C GLY A 140 -5.17 4.87 -1.51
N GLY A 141 -4.24 5.30 -0.65
CA GLY A 141 -4.51 6.07 0.56
C GLY A 141 -4.54 5.18 1.80
N ASP A 142 -4.89 5.79 2.94
CA ASP A 142 -4.88 5.13 4.25
C ASP A 142 -3.49 4.65 4.65
N THR A 143 -2.50 5.50 4.41
CA THR A 143 -1.07 5.21 4.59
C THR A 143 -0.45 6.05 5.69
N TRP A 144 -0.84 7.32 5.86
CA TRP A 144 -0.17 8.23 6.79
C TRP A 144 -0.61 8.12 8.25
N GLN A 145 -1.60 7.29 8.55
CA GLN A 145 -2.21 7.16 9.88
C GLN A 145 -2.29 5.69 10.28
N GLY A 146 -2.25 5.38 11.59
CA GLY A 146 -2.58 4.05 12.12
C GLY A 146 -1.55 3.46 13.09
N SER A 147 -0.41 4.13 13.29
CA SER A 147 0.65 3.70 14.19
C SER A 147 1.03 4.78 15.21
N GLY A 148 1.76 4.38 16.25
CA GLY A 148 2.24 5.31 17.29
C GLY A 148 3.19 6.38 16.74
N THR A 149 4.08 6.01 15.82
CA THR A 149 5.02 6.96 15.18
C THR A 149 4.30 7.93 14.26
N ALA A 150 3.31 7.45 13.51
CA ALA A 150 2.45 8.32 12.69
C ALA A 150 1.65 9.31 13.54
N TYR A 151 1.19 8.89 14.73
CA TYR A 151 0.53 9.80 15.67
C TYR A 151 1.49 10.90 16.18
N TRP A 152 2.69 10.52 16.64
CA TRP A 152 3.67 11.47 17.19
C TRP A 152 4.23 12.44 16.16
N THR A 153 4.41 11.98 14.92
CA THR A 153 4.99 12.79 13.83
C THR A 153 3.94 13.46 12.96
N ARG A 154 2.65 13.28 13.28
CA ARG A 154 1.53 13.80 12.47
C ARG A 154 1.60 13.32 11.00
N GLY A 155 1.94 12.04 10.82
CA GLY A 155 2.06 11.35 9.53
C GLY A 155 3.36 11.59 8.76
N GLN A 156 4.26 12.44 9.26
CA GLN A 156 5.49 12.80 8.55
C GLN A 156 6.48 11.63 8.40
N ASP A 157 6.48 10.66 9.31
CA ASP A 157 7.26 9.44 9.18
C ASP A 157 6.84 8.64 7.94
N MET A 158 5.53 8.52 7.72
CA MET A 158 4.97 7.81 6.57
C MET A 158 5.11 8.58 5.27
N VAL A 159 5.05 9.91 5.28
CA VAL A 159 5.43 10.73 4.10
C VAL A 159 6.87 10.42 3.68
N GLN A 160 7.79 10.36 4.64
CA GLN A 160 9.19 10.00 4.37
C GLN A 160 9.32 8.54 3.90
N ALA A 161 8.57 7.62 4.49
CA ALA A 161 8.55 6.23 4.06
C ALA A 161 8.04 6.08 2.62
N CYS A 162 6.97 6.76 2.23
CA CYS A 162 6.46 6.79 0.85
C CYS A 162 7.47 7.40 -0.13
N ASN A 163 8.16 8.48 0.28
CA ASN A 163 9.23 9.08 -0.49
C ASN A 163 10.40 8.13 -0.74
N LEU A 164 10.79 7.34 0.27
CA LEU A 164 11.84 6.31 0.15
C LEU A 164 11.38 5.13 -0.69
N LEU A 165 10.12 4.72 -0.52
CA LEU A 165 9.48 3.67 -1.31
C LEU A 165 9.41 4.05 -2.79
N GLY A 166 9.26 5.35 -3.06
CA GLY A 166 9.17 5.95 -4.37
C GLY A 166 7.74 5.97 -4.90
N VAL A 167 6.75 6.19 -4.03
CA VAL A 167 5.34 6.35 -4.44
C VAL A 167 5.23 7.53 -5.41
N ASP A 168 4.66 7.26 -6.59
CA ASP A 168 4.52 8.25 -7.65
C ASP A 168 3.27 9.11 -7.46
N ILE A 169 2.16 8.48 -7.10
CA ILE A 169 0.83 9.11 -7.04
C ILE A 169 0.05 8.48 -5.89
N MET A 170 -0.66 9.30 -5.11
CA MET A 170 -1.56 8.81 -4.07
C MET A 170 -2.87 9.60 -3.98
N THR A 171 -3.86 9.01 -3.34
CA THR A 171 -5.09 9.68 -2.86
C THR A 171 -5.15 9.56 -1.33
N GLY A 172 -6.29 9.90 -0.70
CA GLY A 172 -6.39 9.79 0.76
C GLY A 172 -7.78 9.57 1.33
N HIS A 173 -7.79 9.22 2.60
CA HIS A 173 -8.99 9.10 3.43
C HIS A 173 -8.66 9.35 4.91
N TRP A 174 -7.88 8.49 5.55
CA TRP A 174 -7.42 8.69 6.93
C TRP A 174 -6.38 9.79 7.05
N GLU A 175 -5.74 10.19 5.94
CA GLU A 175 -4.90 11.39 5.85
C GLU A 175 -5.64 12.63 6.39
N PHE A 176 -6.95 12.72 6.18
CA PHE A 176 -7.79 13.86 6.61
C PHE A 176 -8.22 13.81 8.08
N THR A 177 -7.65 12.91 8.88
CA THR A 177 -7.77 12.94 10.35
C THR A 177 -6.73 13.83 11.01
N TYR A 178 -5.71 14.25 10.27
CA TYR A 178 -4.83 15.35 10.63
C TYR A 178 -5.49 16.68 10.32
N ASN A 179 -5.01 17.77 10.93
CA ASN A 179 -5.49 19.10 10.60
C ASN A 179 -5.11 19.46 9.15
N ASP A 180 -5.90 20.29 8.50
CA ASP A 180 -5.67 20.83 7.15
C ASP A 180 -4.23 21.31 6.90
N THR A 181 -3.67 22.10 7.83
CA THR A 181 -2.29 22.61 7.76
C THR A 181 -1.23 21.50 7.84
N GLU A 182 -1.54 20.38 8.50
CA GLU A 182 -0.66 19.21 8.59
C GLU A 182 -0.75 18.37 7.31
N VAL A 183 -1.97 18.17 6.79
CA VAL A 183 -2.19 17.49 5.50
C VAL A 183 -1.49 18.23 4.37
N ILE A 184 -1.66 19.55 4.28
CA ILE A 184 -1.00 20.37 3.25
C ILE A 184 0.51 20.33 3.39
N ARG A 185 1.04 20.43 4.61
CA ARG A 185 2.49 20.29 4.86
C ARG A 185 3.00 18.92 4.43
N ASN A 186 2.25 17.86 4.72
CA ASN A 186 2.60 16.49 4.33
C ASN A 186 2.60 16.34 2.80
N ILE A 187 1.60 16.88 2.10
CA ILE A 187 1.54 16.89 0.63
C ILE A 187 2.69 17.72 0.03
N GLN A 188 3.06 18.85 0.63
CA GLN A 188 4.21 19.65 0.19
C GLN A 188 5.54 18.90 0.34
N ASN A 189 5.67 18.06 1.37
CA ASN A 189 6.84 17.23 1.62
C ASN A 189 6.83 15.90 0.86
N PHE A 190 5.69 15.51 0.29
CA PHE A 190 5.56 14.33 -0.53
C PHE A 190 6.17 14.58 -1.92
N LYS A 191 7.04 13.66 -2.37
CA LYS A 191 7.74 13.77 -3.67
C LYS A 191 6.88 13.30 -4.84
N GLY A 192 5.85 12.50 -4.58
CA GLY A 192 4.85 12.13 -5.59
C GLY A 192 3.75 13.17 -5.71
N GLU A 193 2.68 12.82 -6.42
CA GLU A 193 1.52 13.68 -6.60
C GLU A 193 0.33 13.18 -5.78
N PHE A 194 -0.28 14.09 -5.00
CA PHE A 194 -1.55 13.83 -4.32
C PHE A 194 -2.69 14.26 -5.24
N VAL A 195 -3.62 13.36 -5.53
CA VAL A 195 -4.77 13.62 -6.40
C VAL A 195 -6.08 13.20 -5.75
N ALA A 196 -7.10 14.06 -5.82
CA ALA A 196 -8.45 13.80 -5.34
C ALA A 196 -9.46 14.71 -6.05
N HIS A 197 -10.30 14.14 -6.92
CA HIS A 197 -11.27 14.89 -7.73
C HIS A 197 -12.50 15.37 -6.94
N ASN A 198 -12.79 14.68 -5.83
CA ASN A 198 -14.02 14.78 -5.06
C ASN A 198 -13.86 15.55 -3.74
N ILE A 199 -12.82 16.39 -3.61
CA ILE A 199 -12.63 17.23 -2.41
C ILE A 199 -12.77 18.71 -2.78
N GLN A 200 -13.71 19.36 -2.12
CA GLN A 200 -13.99 20.78 -2.24
C GLN A 200 -13.93 21.44 -0.86
N VAL A 201 -13.40 22.65 -0.84
CA VAL A 201 -13.50 23.56 0.31
C VAL A 201 -14.95 24.06 0.37
N ARG A 202 -15.53 24.10 1.57
CA ARG A 202 -16.90 24.60 1.74
C ARG A 202 -17.02 26.08 1.41
N ASP A 203 -18.18 26.47 0.90
CA ASP A 203 -18.49 27.87 0.57
C ASP A 203 -18.25 28.82 1.76
N GLU A 204 -18.57 28.39 2.98
CA GLU A 204 -18.33 29.20 4.19
C GLU A 204 -16.85 29.40 4.49
N ALA A 205 -16.02 28.38 4.22
CA ALA A 205 -14.58 28.44 4.41
C ALA A 205 -13.88 29.25 3.31
N LEU A 206 -14.46 29.33 2.10
CA LEU A 206 -13.91 30.10 0.97
C LEU A 206 -13.84 31.61 1.25
N PHE A 207 -14.68 32.16 2.12
CA PHE A 207 -14.67 33.60 2.43
C PHE A 207 -13.39 34.09 3.15
N ASP A 208 -12.73 33.20 3.91
CA ASP A 208 -11.49 33.48 4.66
C ASP A 208 -10.56 32.26 4.58
N TYR A 209 -10.38 31.72 3.37
CA TYR A 209 -9.62 30.48 3.19
C TYR A 209 -8.13 30.72 3.37
N ARG A 210 -7.63 30.35 4.55
CA ARG A 210 -6.24 30.58 5.00
C ARG A 210 -5.16 29.85 4.20
N LEU A 211 -5.57 29.00 3.26
CA LEU A 211 -4.70 28.11 2.49
C LEU A 211 -4.84 28.37 0.99
N GLU A 212 -5.31 29.57 0.60
CA GLU A 212 -5.47 29.98 -0.81
C GLU A 212 -4.19 29.90 -1.64
N ASP A 213 -3.02 30.09 -1.00
CA ASP A 213 -1.70 29.99 -1.64
C ASP A 213 -1.23 28.54 -1.87
N PHE A 214 -2.00 27.53 -1.44
CA PHE A 214 -1.65 26.14 -1.67
C PHE A 214 -1.73 25.80 -3.16
N ARG A 215 -0.58 25.41 -3.75
CA ARG A 215 -0.41 25.21 -5.20
C ARG A 215 -1.45 24.31 -5.90
N ASP A 216 -2.07 23.37 -5.18
CA ASP A 216 -3.00 22.40 -5.75
C ASP A 216 -4.47 22.79 -5.50
N PHE A 217 -4.72 23.88 -4.77
CA PHE A 217 -6.03 24.50 -4.61
C PHE A 217 -6.43 25.26 -5.89
N ASN A 218 -7.71 25.17 -6.26
CA ASN A 218 -8.28 25.89 -7.39
C ASN A 218 -9.38 26.84 -6.91
N PRO A 219 -9.14 28.17 -6.89
CA PRO A 219 -10.11 29.14 -6.37
C PRO A 219 -11.38 29.24 -7.21
N ASP A 220 -11.29 29.04 -8.53
CA ASP A 220 -12.45 29.15 -9.43
C ASP A 220 -13.48 28.03 -9.21
N THR A 221 -13.03 26.87 -8.74
CA THR A 221 -13.87 25.67 -8.58
C THR A 221 -14.01 25.19 -7.14
N GLY A 222 -13.32 25.85 -6.20
CA GLY A 222 -13.26 25.45 -4.79
C GLY A 222 -12.58 24.10 -4.54
N ARG A 223 -11.90 23.49 -5.53
CA ARG A 223 -11.25 22.18 -5.36
C ARG A 223 -10.01 22.30 -4.49
N ALA A 224 -9.93 21.50 -3.44
CA ALA A 224 -8.80 21.51 -2.50
C ALA A 224 -7.52 20.91 -3.10
N PHE A 225 -7.65 19.97 -4.05
CA PHE A 225 -6.53 19.23 -4.63
C PHE A 225 -6.71 19.06 -6.15
N LYS A 226 -5.61 18.68 -6.82
CA LYS A 226 -5.65 18.26 -8.23
C LYS A 226 -6.57 17.05 -8.42
N PRO A 227 -7.45 17.04 -9.43
CA PRO A 227 -8.35 15.90 -9.65
C PRO A 227 -7.67 14.68 -10.27
N TYR A 228 -6.62 14.90 -11.06
CA TYR A 228 -5.89 13.87 -11.78
C TYR A 228 -4.47 14.34 -12.12
N THR A 229 -3.65 13.41 -12.59
CA THR A 229 -2.35 13.68 -13.22
C THR A 229 -2.21 12.87 -14.51
N ILE A 230 -1.35 13.34 -15.42
CA ILE A 230 -1.03 12.64 -16.67
C ILE A 230 0.46 12.36 -16.70
N ARG A 231 0.83 11.08 -16.77
CA ARG A 231 2.23 10.63 -16.83
C ARG A 231 2.52 10.04 -18.20
N GLU A 232 3.63 10.45 -18.81
CA GLU A 232 4.15 9.79 -20.01
C GLU A 232 5.06 8.63 -19.58
N VAL A 233 4.64 7.40 -19.87
CA VAL A 233 5.31 6.18 -19.42
C VAL A 233 5.30 5.18 -20.56
N ALA A 234 6.46 4.60 -20.88
CA ALA A 234 6.60 3.66 -22.00
C ALA A 234 6.04 4.19 -23.35
N GLY A 235 6.18 5.50 -23.61
CA GLY A 235 5.68 6.15 -24.84
C GLY A 235 4.16 6.37 -24.90
N ALA A 236 3.43 6.13 -23.80
CA ALA A 236 2.00 6.37 -23.70
C ALA A 236 1.68 7.43 -22.64
N LYS A 237 0.65 8.25 -22.88
CA LYS A 237 0.08 9.16 -21.87
C LYS A 237 -0.94 8.41 -21.03
N ILE A 238 -0.69 8.31 -19.74
CA ILE A 238 -1.52 7.61 -18.76
C ILE A 238 -2.15 8.66 -17.85
N ALA A 239 -3.48 8.73 -17.83
CA ALA A 239 -4.22 9.58 -16.90
C ALA A 239 -4.56 8.79 -15.63
N ILE A 240 -4.22 9.34 -14.47
CA ILE A 240 -4.52 8.77 -13.15
C ILE A 240 -5.45 9.75 -12.44
N ILE A 241 -6.69 9.33 -12.20
CA ILE A 241 -7.73 10.13 -11.53
C ILE A 241 -7.79 9.68 -10.07
N GLY A 242 -7.60 10.62 -9.15
CA GLY A 242 -7.64 10.34 -7.71
C GLY A 242 -9.05 10.46 -7.18
N GLN A 243 -9.52 9.49 -6.40
CA GLN A 243 -10.77 9.59 -5.65
C GLN A 243 -10.47 9.34 -4.17
N ALA A 244 -10.70 10.34 -3.33
CA ALA A 244 -10.64 10.21 -1.90
C ALA A 244 -11.91 9.54 -1.37
N PHE A 245 -11.89 9.02 -0.14
CA PHE A 245 -13.09 8.41 0.43
C PHE A 245 -14.24 9.43 0.56
N PRO A 246 -15.39 9.20 -0.09
CA PRO A 246 -16.43 10.23 -0.25
C PRO A 246 -17.17 10.55 1.05
N TYR A 247 -17.14 9.66 2.04
CA TYR A 247 -17.85 9.83 3.31
C TYR A 247 -16.95 10.33 4.44
N THR A 248 -15.76 10.85 4.12
CA THR A 248 -14.82 11.42 5.10
C THR A 248 -15.50 12.39 6.09
N PRO A 249 -16.42 13.31 5.67
CA PRO A 249 -17.11 14.21 6.61
C PRO A 249 -17.98 13.56 7.68
N ILE A 250 -18.41 12.31 7.47
CA ILE A 250 -19.26 11.55 8.39
C ILE A 250 -18.46 10.46 9.11
N ALA A 251 -17.44 9.91 8.47
CA ALA A 251 -16.56 8.89 9.04
C ALA A 251 -15.53 9.47 10.03
N ASN A 252 -15.13 10.74 9.84
CA ASN A 252 -14.13 11.42 10.66
C ASN A 252 -14.72 12.66 11.35
N PRO A 253 -14.12 13.16 12.46
CA PRO A 253 -14.62 14.34 13.13
C PRO A 253 -14.66 15.57 12.21
N GLN A 254 -15.85 16.15 12.03
CA GLN A 254 -16.09 17.28 11.10
C GLN A 254 -15.15 18.48 11.31
N ARG A 255 -14.65 18.70 12.52
CA ARG A 255 -13.71 19.79 12.84
C ARG A 255 -12.37 19.72 12.09
N PHE A 256 -12.00 18.57 11.54
CA PHE A 256 -10.77 18.39 10.76
C PHE A 256 -10.97 18.62 9.26
N ILE A 257 -12.21 18.88 8.83
CA ILE A 257 -12.62 18.96 7.43
C ILE A 257 -13.31 20.31 7.23
N PRO A 258 -12.53 21.37 6.93
CA PRO A 258 -13.05 22.73 6.77
C PRO A 258 -13.97 22.87 5.56
#